data_AF-A0A3B2W4D2-F1
#
_entry.id   AF-A0A3B2W4D2-F1
#
_cell.length_a   1.000
_cell.length_b   1.000
_cell.length_c   1.000
_cell.angle_alpha   90.00
_cell.angle_beta   90.00
_cell.angle_gamma   90.00
#
_symmetry.space_group_name_H-M   'P 1'
#
loop_
_entity.id
_entity.type
_entity.pdbx_description
1 polymer ?
#
loop_
_entity_poly.entity_id
_entity_poly.type
_entity_poly.pdbx_seq_one_letter_code
_entity_poly.pdbx_strand_id
1 'polypeptide(L)'
;MTNEEPLPKKVRLSETDFKVMARDELILRWKQYEAYVQALEGKYTDLNSNDVTGLRESEEKLKQQQQESARRENILVMRLATKEQEMQECTTQIQYLKQVQQPSVAQLRS
;
A
#
# COMPACT_ATOMS: atom_id res chain seq x y z
N MET A 1 -2.69 26.73 -7.48
CA MET A 1 -1.55 27.62 -7.16
C MET A 1 -1.53 27.79 -5.65
N THR A 2 -0.72 27.01 -4.94
CA THR A 2 -0.53 27.20 -3.50
C THR A 2 0.41 28.38 -3.33
N ASN A 3 -0.17 29.54 -3.00
CA ASN A 3 0.58 30.71 -2.57
C ASN A 3 1.10 30.42 -1.16
N GLU A 4 2.10 29.54 -1.06
CA GLU A 4 2.80 29.31 0.20
C GLU A 4 3.66 30.52 0.48
N GLU A 5 3.26 31.29 1.49
CA GLU A 5 4.04 32.39 2.03
C GLU A 5 5.45 31.87 2.39
N PRO A 6 6.53 32.55 1.99
CA PRO A 6 7.87 32.01 2.15
C PRO A 6 8.16 31.76 3.62
N LEU A 7 8.44 30.49 3.95
CA LEU A 7 8.75 30.06 5.31
C LEU A 7 9.84 30.96 5.92
N PRO A 8 9.67 31.39 7.18
CA PRO A 8 10.70 32.15 7.87
C PRO A 8 12.03 31.40 7.81
N LYS A 9 13.15 32.12 7.71
CA LYS A 9 14.47 31.49 7.66
C LYS A 9 15.00 31.30 9.07
N LYS A 10 15.60 30.13 9.33
CA LYS A 10 16.30 29.88 10.61
C LYS A 10 17.41 30.90 10.81
N VAL A 11 17.27 31.73 11.84
CA VAL A 11 18.34 32.61 12.30
C VAL A 11 19.47 31.76 12.88
N ARG A 12 20.71 32.06 12.51
CA ARG A 12 21.93 31.47 13.10
C ARG A 12 22.80 32.60 13.62
N LEU A 13 23.15 32.51 14.90
CA LEU A 13 24.04 33.45 15.58
C LEU A 13 25.22 32.67 16.14
N SER A 14 26.43 33.19 15.92
CA SER A 14 27.66 32.69 16.53
C SER A 14 27.85 33.26 17.93
N GLU A 15 28.70 32.63 18.74
CA GLU A 15 29.03 33.15 20.08
C GLU A 15 29.61 34.58 20.05
N THR A 16 30.35 34.92 18.99
CA THR A 16 30.86 36.28 18.79
C THR A 16 29.74 37.28 18.56
N ASP A 17 28.70 36.91 17.81
CA ASP A 17 27.55 37.79 17.54
C ASP A 17 26.82 38.16 18.83
N PHE A 18 26.65 37.20 19.76
CA PHE A 18 26.02 37.46 21.05
C PHE A 18 26.81 38.44 21.93
N LYS A 19 28.14 38.52 21.76
CA LYS A 19 28.99 39.43 22.55
C LYS A 19 29.03 40.84 21.99
N VAL A 20 28.78 41.02 20.69
CA VAL A 20 28.93 42.31 20.00
C VAL A 20 27.60 42.95 19.58
N MET A 21 26.50 42.18 19.52
CA MET A 21 25.20 42.71 19.13
C MET A 21 24.59 43.63 20.20
N ALA A 22 23.94 44.68 19.71
CA ALA A 22 23.07 45.51 20.53
C ALA A 22 21.81 44.73 20.96
N ARG A 23 21.26 45.11 22.11
CA ARG A 23 20.04 44.50 22.68
C ARG A 23 18.87 44.49 21.70
N ASP A 24 18.66 45.57 20.97
CA ASP A 24 17.52 45.70 20.04
C ASP A 24 17.68 44.78 18.82
N GLU A 25 18.90 44.59 18.36
CA GLU A 25 19.20 43.63 17.28
C GLU A 25 18.95 42.20 17.75
N LEU A 26 19.38 41.85 18.97
CA LEU A 26 19.10 40.55 19.56
C LEU A 26 17.60 40.28 19.68
N ILE A 27 16.81 41.28 20.09
CA ILE A 27 15.34 41.17 20.16
C ILE A 27 14.75 40.90 18.78
N LEU A 28 15.23 41.58 17.74
CA LEU A 28 14.76 41.36 16.37
C LEU A 28 15.08 39.93 15.88
N ARG A 29 16.31 39.46 16.12
CA ARG A 29 16.75 38.10 15.76
C ARG A 29 15.98 37.03 16.53
N TRP A 30 15.66 37.28 17.80
CA TRP A 30 14.82 36.40 18.61
C TRP A 30 13.41 36.27 18.03
N LYS A 31 12.75 37.39 17.69
CA LYS A 31 11.41 37.37 17.08
C LYS A 31 11.38 36.62 15.74
N GLN A 32 12.44 36.76 14.93
CA GLN A 32 12.58 35.99 13.69
C GLN A 32 12.73 34.49 13.95
N TYR A 33 13.48 34.11 14.99
CA TYR A 33 13.62 32.72 15.39
C TYR A 33 12.31 32.14 15.93
N GLU A 34 11.57 32.91 16.74
CA GLU A 34 10.25 32.53 17.25
C GLU A 34 9.25 32.31 16.12
N ALA A 35 9.20 33.21 15.13
CA ALA A 35 8.37 33.04 13.93
C ALA A 35 8.76 31.77 13.13
N TYR A 36 10.05 31.47 13.02
CA TYR A 36 10.53 30.23 12.39
C TYR A 36 10.09 28.98 13.14
N VAL A 37 10.20 28.98 14.47
CA VAL A 37 9.75 27.86 15.31
C VAL A 37 8.24 27.66 15.16
N GLN A 38 7.46 28.74 15.25
CA GLN A 38 6.01 28.68 15.11
C GLN A 38 5.59 28.12 13.73
N ALA A 39 6.28 28.53 12.66
CA ALA A 39 6.02 28.01 11.31
C ALA A 39 6.36 26.49 11.20
N LEU A 40 7.45 26.05 11.83
CA LEU A 40 7.80 24.63 11.87
C LEU A 40 6.80 23.79 12.67
N GLU A 41 6.36 24.29 13.83
CA GLU A 41 5.38 23.63 14.69
C GLU A 41 4.02 23.52 13.99
N GLY A 42 3.59 24.57 13.30
CA GLY A 42 2.40 24.54 12.44
C GLY A 42 2.50 23.47 11.37
N LYS A 43 3.60 23.49 10.58
CA LYS A 43 3.83 22.50 9.52
C LYS A 43 3.88 21.05 10.05
N TYR A 44 4.51 20.84 11.21
CA TYR A 44 4.55 19.53 11.86
C TYR A 44 3.15 19.04 12.24
N THR A 45 2.33 19.94 12.80
CA THR A 45 0.95 19.63 13.19
C THR A 45 0.11 19.26 11.96
N ASP A 46 0.24 20.02 10.88
CA ASP A 46 -0.47 19.77 9.62
C ASP A 46 -0.10 18.41 9.00
N LEU A 47 1.21 18.12 8.93
CA LEU A 47 1.74 16.84 8.43
C LEU A 47 1.24 15.65 9.26
N ASN A 48 1.22 15.80 10.59
CA ASN A 48 0.84 14.72 11.49
C ASN A 48 -0.67 14.43 11.46
N SER A 49 -1.48 15.50 11.38
CA SER A 49 -2.94 15.40 11.35
C SER A 49 -3.48 14.79 10.06
N ASN A 50 -3.00 15.26 8.90
CA ASN A 50 -3.65 14.94 7.62
C ASN A 50 -2.88 13.89 6.81
N ASP A 51 -1.57 14.04 6.67
CA ASP A 51 -0.80 13.19 5.76
C ASP A 51 -0.42 11.87 6.44
N VAL A 52 0.19 11.91 7.62
CA VAL A 52 0.72 10.68 8.22
C VAL A 52 -0.39 9.75 8.70
N THR A 53 -1.41 10.29 9.38
CA THR A 53 -2.49 9.47 9.93
C THR A 53 -3.38 8.93 8.81
N GLY A 54 -3.80 9.78 7.87
CA GLY A 54 -4.61 9.36 6.73
C GLY A 54 -3.91 8.34 5.82
N LEU A 55 -2.60 8.51 5.58
CA LEU A 55 -1.83 7.53 4.79
C LEU A 55 -1.74 6.18 5.49
N ARG A 56 -1.54 6.14 6.82
CA ARG A 56 -1.51 4.87 7.57
C ARG A 56 -2.83 4.13 7.51
N GLU A 57 -3.94 4.84 7.71
CA GLU A 57 -5.28 4.25 7.62
C GLU A 57 -5.58 3.74 6.20
N SER A 58 -5.19 4.51 5.17
CA SER A 58 -5.33 4.10 3.77
C SER A 58 -4.50 2.86 3.45
N GLU A 59 -3.25 2.81 3.92
CA GLU A 59 -2.36 1.66 3.76
C GLU A 59 -2.96 0.40 4.40
N GLU A 60 -3.47 0.50 5.63
CA GLU A 60 -4.08 -0.61 6.35
C GLU A 60 -5.33 -1.14 5.62
N LYS A 61 -6.19 -0.23 5.15
CA LYS A 61 -7.36 -0.60 4.34
C LYS A 61 -6.99 -1.32 3.05
N LEU A 62 -5.95 -0.85 2.34
CA LEU A 62 -5.47 -1.48 1.12
C LEU A 62 -4.88 -2.86 1.39
N LYS A 63 -4.11 -3.03 2.47
CA LYS A 63 -3.59 -4.35 2.88
C LYS A 63 -4.72 -5.33 3.16
N GLN A 64 -5.77 -4.90 3.85
CA GLN A 64 -6.92 -5.75 4.16
C GLN A 64 -7.67 -6.16 2.88
N GLN A 65 -7.90 -5.23 1.95
CA GLN A 65 -8.51 -5.52 0.65
C GLN A 65 -7.67 -6.49 -0.19
N GLN A 66 -6.34 -6.33 -0.19
CA GLN A 66 -5.44 -7.23 -0.90
C GLN A 66 -5.48 -8.64 -0.30
N GLN A 67 -5.46 -8.77 1.03
CA GLN A 67 -5.55 -10.06 1.70
C GLN A 67 -6.88 -10.75 1.40
N GLU A 68 -7.99 -10.02 1.42
CA GLU A 68 -9.29 -10.58 1.08
C GLU A 68 -9.37 -11.01 -0.39
N SER A 69 -8.82 -10.19 -1.29
CA SER A 69 -8.77 -10.52 -2.73
C SER A 69 -7.95 -11.78 -2.98
N ALA A 70 -6.77 -11.89 -2.39
CA ALA A 70 -5.93 -13.08 -2.48
C ALA A 70 -6.63 -14.33 -1.90
N ARG A 71 -7.35 -14.18 -0.77
CA ARG A 71 -8.14 -15.28 -0.20
C ARG A 71 -9.24 -15.73 -1.16
N ARG A 72 -9.97 -14.79 -1.78
CA ARG A 72 -11.02 -15.10 -2.76
C ARG A 72 -10.43 -15.80 -3.98
N GLU A 73 -9.30 -15.32 -4.49
CA GLU A 73 -8.58 -15.93 -5.61
C GLU A 73 -8.17 -17.37 -5.31
N ASN A 74 -7.57 -17.63 -4.14
CA ASN A 74 -7.16 -18.97 -3.73
C ASN A 74 -8.36 -19.96 -3.68
N ILE A 75 -9.52 -19.50 -3.23
CA ILE A 75 -10.75 -20.33 -3.23
C ILE A 75 -11.19 -20.66 -4.66
N LEU A 76 -11.11 -19.68 -5.57
CA LEU A 76 -11.47 -19.89 -6.97
C LEU A 76 -10.50 -20.87 -7.64
N VAL A 77 -9.20 -20.76 -7.39
CA VAL A 77 -8.19 -21.69 -7.89
C VAL A 77 -8.46 -23.11 -7.41
N MET A 78 -8.74 -23.29 -6.11
CA MET A 78 -9.06 -24.61 -5.56
C MET A 78 -10.32 -25.21 -6.20
N ARG A 79 -11.38 -24.42 -6.36
CA ARG A 79 -12.62 -24.86 -7.03
C ARG A 79 -12.39 -25.22 -8.49
N LEU A 80 -11.55 -24.45 -9.19
CA LEU A 80 -11.19 -24.71 -10.58
C LEU A 80 -10.45 -26.04 -10.69
N ALA A 81 -9.45 -26.28 -9.84
CA ALA A 81 -8.71 -27.54 -9.80
C ALA A 81 -9.62 -28.74 -9.53
N THR A 82 -10.58 -28.62 -8.60
CA THR A 82 -11.59 -29.66 -8.36
C THR A 82 -12.43 -29.94 -9.60
N LYS A 83 -12.89 -28.90 -10.31
CA LYS A 83 -13.69 -29.05 -11.53
C LYS A 83 -12.88 -29.69 -12.67
N GLU A 84 -11.61 -29.34 -12.80
CA GLU A 84 -10.70 -29.94 -13.77
C GLU A 84 -10.50 -31.44 -13.49
N GLN A 85 -10.30 -31.80 -12.22
CA GLN A 85 -10.21 -33.20 -11.81
C GLN A 85 -11.50 -33.99 -12.13
N GLU A 86 -12.68 -33.46 -11.76
CA GLU A 86 -13.98 -34.10 -12.06
C GLU A 86 -14.17 -34.34 -13.57
N MET A 87 -13.74 -33.38 -14.40
CA MET A 87 -13.82 -33.49 -15.86
C MET A 87 -12.86 -34.56 -16.42
N GLN A 88 -11.67 -34.68 -15.85
CA GLN A 88 -10.70 -35.69 -16.22
C GLN A 88 -11.14 -37.11 -15.83
N GLU A 89 -11.78 -37.25 -14.66
CA GLU A 89 -12.42 -38.50 -14.22
C GLU A 89 -13.57 -38.89 -15.15
N CYS A 90 -14.44 -37.95 -15.53
CA CYS A 90 -15.51 -38.17 -16.51
C CYS A 90 -14.96 -38.64 -17.87
N THR A 91 -13.89 -37.99 -18.36
CA THR A 91 -13.22 -38.38 -19.61
C THR A 91 -12.68 -39.81 -19.54
N THR A 92 -12.10 -40.18 -18.40
CA THR A 92 -11.57 -41.53 -18.15
C THR A 92 -12.69 -42.58 -18.16
N GLN A 93 -13.83 -42.30 -17.51
CA GLN A 93 -15.00 -43.19 -17.53
C GLN A 93 -15.57 -43.37 -18.93
N ILE A 94 -15.66 -42.29 -19.72
CA ILE A 94 -16.11 -42.34 -21.11
C ILE A 94 -15.18 -43.23 -21.95
N GLN A 95 -13.86 -43.07 -21.79
CA GLN A 95 -12.88 -43.90 -22.50
C GLN A 95 -13.01 -45.38 -22.12
N TYR A 96 -13.17 -45.68 -20.84
CA TYR A 96 -13.41 -47.04 -20.36
C TYR A 96 -14.66 -47.67 -20.97
N LEU A 97 -15.80 -46.96 -20.93
CA LEU A 97 -17.06 -47.44 -21.52
C LEU A 97 -16.95 -47.68 -23.03
N LYS A 98 -16.23 -46.81 -23.75
CA LYS A 98 -15.96 -47.00 -25.19
C LYS A 98 -15.13 -48.25 -25.48
N GLN A 99 -14.17 -48.59 -24.61
CA GLN A 99 -13.38 -49.82 -24.75
C GLN A 99 -14.22 -51.07 -24.47
N VAL A 100 -15.06 -51.05 -23.43
CA VAL A 100 -15.95 -52.18 -23.09
C VAL A 100 -17.02 -52.42 -24.16
N GLN A 101 -17.51 -51.37 -24.82
CA GLN A 101 -18.51 -51.47 -25.89
C GLN A 101 -17.93 -51.84 -27.27
N GLN A 102 -16.60 -51.85 -27.47
CA GLN A 102 -16.05 -52.35 -28.73
C GLN A 102 -16.31 -53.86 -28.83
N PRO A 103 -17.04 -54.33 -29.85
CA PRO A 103 -17.17 -55.77 -30.09
C PRO A 103 -15.77 -56.34 -30.28
N SER A 104 -15.44 -57.39 -29.52
CA SER A 104 -14.25 -58.17 -29.82
C SER A 104 -14.36 -58.65 -31.27
N VAL A 105 -13.34 -58.38 -32.09
CA VAL A 105 -13.28 -58.88 -33.48
C VAL A 105 -13.40 -60.40 -33.53
N ALA A 106 -13.13 -61.10 -32.42
CA ALA A 106 -13.35 -62.54 -32.29
C ALA A 106 -14.83 -62.95 -32.24
N GLN A 107 -15.76 -62.06 -31.87
CA GLN A 107 -17.20 -62.33 -31.82
C GLN A 107 -17.91 -62.07 -33.16
N LEU A 108 -17.30 -61.32 -34.07
CA LEU A 108 -17.86 -61.01 -35.40
C LEU A 108 -17.53 -62.06 -36.47
N ARG A 109 -16.78 -63.12 -36.13
CA ARG A 109 -16.35 -64.18 -37.08
C ARG A 109 -17.08 -65.52 -36.88
N SER A 110 -18.15 -65.58 -36.10
CA SER A 110 -19.05 -66.76 -36.03
C SER A 110 -20.20 -66.63 -37.01
#